data_AF-A0A176WCS5-F1
#
_entry.id   AF-A0A176WCS5-F1
#
_cell.length_a   1.000
_cell.length_b   1.000
_cell.length_c   1.000
_cell.angle_alpha   90.00
_cell.angle_beta   90.00
_cell.angle_gamma   90.00
#
_symmetry.space_group_name_H-M   'P 1'
#
loop_
_entity.id
_entity.type
_entity.pdbx_description
1 polymer ?
#
loop_
_entity_poly.entity_id
_entity_poly.type
_entity_poly.pdbx_seq_one_letter_code
_entity_poly.pdbx_strand_id
1 'polypeptide(L)'
;MKVVRTILYRSTCLALTRFRPPHALNLLSSVPSSRRVAAFRSGRTSLHFRPGSVIRAMTSSGARLPSTVPLCPTPGDGKYKIALCQLSVTKDKVVNIAHARQAIEAAADEGAQLIVLPEMWNCPYSNDSFPLYAEETDKQGADIPSSTMLSDVARKKGVTIVGGSIPERSEGRLYNTCYIFGKNGELKGKHRKTHLFDIDIPGKITFKESDTLTPGGELTVVETDVGRIGVGICYDIRFPEMAMLYAAQGVHMICYPGAFNMTTGPLHWELLAKASMMEHGRVQLYVVTCSPARDSGAGYVAWGHSTVVGPFGEIVATTEHEEKTVFGEIDYSRINQIRLNMPLDTQRRGDLYCLVDQERK
;
A
#
# COMPACT_ATOMS: atom_id res chain seq x y z
N MET A 1 -9.06 -35.01 -24.76
CA MET A 1 -7.77 -35.26 -24.08
C MET A 1 -6.95 -33.97 -24.09
N LYS A 2 -6.95 -33.22 -22.98
CA LYS A 2 -6.04 -32.08 -22.77
C LYS A 2 -5.14 -32.45 -21.59
N VAL A 3 -3.84 -32.55 -21.85
CA VAL A 3 -2.82 -32.90 -20.88
C VAL A 3 -2.57 -31.67 -20.01
N VAL A 4 -2.98 -31.75 -18.74
CA VAL A 4 -2.56 -30.79 -17.71
C VAL A 4 -1.13 -31.17 -17.32
N ARG A 5 -0.15 -30.37 -17.74
CA ARG A 5 1.23 -30.50 -17.25
C ARG A 5 1.35 -29.70 -15.95
N THR A 6 1.33 -30.40 -14.83
CA THR A 6 1.79 -29.89 -13.54
C THR A 6 3.31 -29.67 -13.60
N ILE A 7 3.76 -28.43 -13.50
CA ILE A 7 5.19 -28.12 -13.35
C ILE A 7 5.52 -28.22 -11.85
N LEU A 8 6.12 -29.35 -11.46
CA LEU A 8 6.86 -29.45 -10.20
C LEU A 8 8.27 -28.90 -10.42
N TYR A 9 8.62 -27.83 -9.73
CA TYR A 9 10.01 -27.38 -9.60
C TYR A 9 10.79 -28.41 -8.77
N ARG A 10 11.70 -29.14 -9.43
CA ARG A 10 12.78 -29.88 -8.76
C ARG A 10 14.04 -29.03 -8.80
N SER A 11 14.49 -28.59 -7.63
CA SER A 11 15.79 -27.96 -7.44
C SER A 11 16.90 -28.97 -7.73
N THR A 12 17.62 -28.80 -8.83
CA THR A 12 18.92 -29.43 -9.08
C THR A 12 20.02 -28.46 -8.65
N CYS A 13 20.64 -28.73 -7.51
CA CYS A 13 21.90 -28.11 -7.11
C CYS A 13 22.99 -28.50 -8.12
N LEU A 14 23.57 -27.51 -8.81
CA LEU A 14 24.82 -27.68 -9.56
C LEU A 14 25.98 -27.87 -8.58
N ALA A 15 26.72 -28.96 -8.76
CA ALA A 15 27.95 -29.25 -8.06
C ALA A 15 29.07 -28.31 -8.57
N LEU A 16 29.58 -27.46 -7.70
CA LEU A 16 30.84 -26.75 -7.89
C LEU A 16 31.99 -27.63 -7.43
N THR A 17 32.92 -27.87 -8.35
CA THR A 17 34.19 -28.57 -8.19
C THR A 17 35.07 -27.87 -7.15
N ARG A 18 35.48 -28.60 -6.10
CA ARG A 18 36.40 -28.11 -5.05
C ARG A 18 37.85 -28.46 -5.39
N PHE A 19 38.70 -27.44 -5.35
CA PHE A 19 40.14 -27.52 -5.13
C PHE A 19 40.45 -28.11 -3.73
N ARG A 20 41.49 -28.97 -3.66
CA ARG A 20 42.22 -29.43 -2.44
C ARG A 20 43.56 -28.68 -2.39
N PRO A 21 44.27 -28.49 -1.24
CA PRO A 21 44.79 -29.57 -0.35
C PRO A 21 44.92 -29.14 1.16
N PRO A 22 45.84 -29.69 2.02
CA PRO A 22 45.69 -30.91 2.84
C PRO A 22 45.92 -30.73 4.38
N HIS A 23 45.81 -31.87 5.11
CA HIS A 23 46.10 -32.17 6.54
C HIS A 23 44.92 -31.95 7.53
N ALA A 24 44.21 -32.97 8.02
CA ALA A 24 44.54 -34.15 8.85
C ALA A 24 44.48 -33.88 10.36
N LEU A 25 43.41 -34.32 11.03
CA LEU A 25 43.44 -34.97 12.35
C LEU A 25 42.08 -35.62 12.68
N ASN A 26 42.17 -36.85 13.19
CA ASN A 26 41.11 -37.79 13.52
C ASN A 26 40.22 -37.33 14.67
N LEU A 27 38.96 -37.81 14.71
CA LEU A 27 38.29 -38.28 15.92
C LEU A 27 37.12 -39.22 15.57
N LEU A 28 37.13 -40.39 16.21
CA LEU A 28 36.22 -41.53 16.10
C LEU A 28 34.95 -41.34 16.94
N SER A 29 33.81 -41.89 16.48
CA SER A 29 32.83 -42.71 17.24
C SER A 29 31.49 -42.77 16.49
N SER A 30 31.15 -43.89 15.83
CA SER A 30 30.32 -45.01 16.34
C SER A 30 28.87 -44.95 15.83
N VAL A 31 28.58 -45.85 14.90
CA VAL A 31 27.25 -46.23 14.37
C VAL A 31 26.65 -47.34 15.23
N PRO A 32 25.31 -47.49 15.27
CA PRO A 32 24.75 -48.83 15.14
C PRO A 32 23.67 -48.94 14.06
N SER A 33 23.78 -50.05 13.33
CA SER A 33 22.89 -50.59 12.32
C SER A 33 21.64 -51.25 12.91
N SER A 34 20.51 -51.26 12.18
CA SER A 34 19.92 -52.50 11.62
C SER A 34 18.56 -52.32 10.93
N ARG A 35 18.54 -52.79 9.66
CA ARG A 35 17.51 -53.47 8.85
C ARG A 35 16.03 -53.47 9.30
N ARG A 36 15.13 -53.20 8.34
CA ARG A 36 14.38 -54.22 7.57
C ARG A 36 13.62 -53.58 6.38
N VAL A 37 13.86 -54.13 5.18
CA VAL A 37 13.08 -53.86 3.96
C VAL A 37 12.10 -55.03 3.79
N ALA A 38 10.81 -54.73 3.63
CA ALA A 38 9.79 -55.71 3.29
C ALA A 38 9.20 -55.37 1.91
N ALA A 39 9.29 -56.34 1.00
CA ALA A 39 8.77 -56.28 -0.36
C ALA A 39 7.23 -56.31 -0.35
N PHE A 40 6.60 -55.43 -1.14
CA PHE A 40 5.15 -55.46 -1.36
C PHE A 40 4.83 -55.97 -2.76
N ARG A 41 3.99 -57.01 -2.80
CA ARG A 41 3.50 -57.70 -3.99
C ARG A 41 2.49 -56.85 -4.75
N SER A 42 2.54 -56.94 -6.07
CA SER A 42 1.56 -56.37 -7.01
C SER A 42 0.21 -57.08 -6.92
N GLY A 43 -0.83 -56.37 -6.48
CA GLY A 43 -2.22 -56.78 -6.61
C GLY A 43 -2.95 -55.83 -7.57
N ARG A 44 -3.43 -56.34 -8.71
CA ARG A 44 -4.37 -55.64 -9.58
C ARG A 44 -5.76 -55.71 -8.97
N THR A 45 -6.38 -54.57 -8.72
CA THR A 45 -7.82 -54.48 -8.48
C THR A 45 -8.40 -53.36 -9.34
N SER A 46 -9.27 -53.75 -10.27
CA SER A 46 -10.04 -52.87 -11.14
C SER A 46 -11.21 -52.25 -10.37
N LEU A 47 -11.25 -50.92 -10.28
CA LEU A 47 -12.39 -50.18 -9.75
C LEU A 47 -13.16 -49.50 -10.88
N HIS A 48 -14.42 -49.88 -11.01
CA HIS A 48 -15.41 -49.32 -11.95
C HIS A 48 -15.76 -47.88 -11.58
N PHE A 49 -15.65 -46.95 -12.54
CA PHE A 49 -16.08 -45.57 -12.41
C PHE A 49 -17.58 -45.45 -12.73
N ARG A 50 -18.38 -44.93 -11.78
CA ARG A 50 -19.74 -44.45 -12.03
C ARG A 50 -19.70 -42.96 -12.41
N PRO A 51 -20.26 -42.51 -13.54
CA PRO A 51 -20.34 -41.10 -13.86
C PRO A 51 -21.57 -40.47 -13.19
N GLY A 52 -21.38 -39.48 -12.34
CA GLY A 52 -22.51 -38.82 -11.68
C GLY A 52 -22.11 -37.82 -10.60
N SER A 53 -21.39 -36.75 -10.96
CA SER A 53 -21.40 -35.52 -10.16
C SER A 53 -21.17 -34.34 -11.10
N VAL A 54 -22.25 -33.63 -11.40
CA VAL A 54 -22.21 -32.36 -12.12
C VAL A 54 -21.49 -31.36 -11.21
N ILE A 55 -20.26 -30.98 -11.57
CA ILE A 55 -19.60 -29.82 -10.95
C ILE A 55 -20.39 -28.60 -11.43
N ARG A 56 -21.19 -28.02 -10.53
CA ARG A 56 -21.89 -26.76 -10.77
C ARG A 56 -20.83 -25.67 -10.88
N ALA A 57 -20.55 -25.21 -12.11
CA ALA A 57 -19.72 -24.04 -12.34
C ALA A 57 -20.35 -22.85 -11.61
N MET A 58 -19.62 -22.24 -10.69
CA MET A 58 -19.99 -20.95 -10.13
C MET A 58 -19.87 -19.92 -11.25
N THR A 59 -21.00 -19.53 -11.83
CA THR A 59 -21.07 -18.43 -12.78
C THR A 59 -20.83 -17.12 -12.01
N SER A 60 -19.69 -16.48 -12.26
CA SER A 60 -19.31 -15.17 -11.72
C SER A 60 -20.21 -14.06 -12.28
N SER A 61 -21.43 -13.92 -11.75
CA SER A 61 -22.39 -12.90 -12.19
C SER A 61 -22.02 -11.46 -11.76
N GLY A 62 -20.78 -11.19 -11.36
CA GLY A 62 -20.32 -9.91 -10.80
C GLY A 62 -18.87 -9.53 -11.11
N ALA A 63 -18.20 -10.26 -12.00
CA ALA A 63 -16.87 -9.90 -12.48
C ALA A 63 -17.01 -8.92 -13.66
N ARG A 64 -16.58 -7.67 -13.49
CA ARG A 64 -16.44 -6.72 -14.60
C ARG A 64 -14.97 -6.61 -14.98
N LEU A 65 -14.68 -6.55 -16.27
CA LEU A 65 -13.40 -6.01 -16.72
C LEU A 65 -13.28 -4.59 -16.15
N PRO A 66 -12.12 -4.20 -15.58
CA PRO A 66 -11.89 -2.82 -15.20
C PRO A 66 -12.25 -1.95 -16.38
N SER A 67 -13.17 -0.99 -16.18
CA SER A 67 -13.55 -0.06 -17.23
C SER A 67 -12.27 0.51 -17.84
N THR A 68 -12.05 0.31 -19.14
CA THR A 68 -11.02 1.05 -19.86
C THR A 68 -11.54 2.47 -20.01
N VAL A 69 -11.49 3.23 -18.92
CA VAL A 69 -11.77 4.65 -18.95
C VAL A 69 -10.71 5.25 -19.89
N PRO A 70 -11.10 6.04 -20.90
CA PRO A 70 -10.14 6.83 -21.67
C PRO A 70 -9.22 7.55 -20.68
N LEU A 71 -7.91 7.55 -20.91
CA LEU A 71 -6.96 8.26 -20.04
C LEU A 71 -7.54 9.64 -19.72
N CYS A 72 -7.78 9.91 -18.44
CA CYS A 72 -8.37 11.18 -18.05
C CYS A 72 -7.49 12.31 -18.59
N PRO A 73 -8.09 13.38 -19.14
CA PRO A 73 -7.32 14.56 -19.50
C PRO A 73 -6.50 14.98 -18.28
N THR A 74 -5.20 15.20 -18.48
CA THR A 74 -4.35 15.74 -17.43
C THR A 74 -4.92 17.10 -17.02
N PRO A 75 -5.03 17.41 -15.71
CA PRO A 75 -5.44 18.74 -15.28
C PRO A 75 -4.42 19.75 -15.78
N GLY A 76 -4.83 20.63 -16.71
CA GLY A 76 -4.05 21.74 -17.26
C GLY A 76 -2.67 21.38 -17.85
N ASP A 77 -1.99 22.42 -18.35
CA ASP A 77 -0.54 22.45 -18.53
C ASP A 77 0.04 22.91 -17.18
N GLY A 78 0.71 22.15 -16.33
CA GLY A 78 1.51 20.96 -16.54
C GLY A 78 2.41 20.66 -15.34
N LYS A 79 2.34 21.41 -14.24
CA LYS A 79 3.18 21.22 -13.04
C LYS A 79 2.46 21.68 -11.77
N TYR A 80 2.56 20.91 -10.69
CA TYR A 80 1.99 21.28 -9.38
C TYR A 80 2.99 20.99 -8.26
N LYS A 81 3.03 21.86 -7.24
CA LYS A 81 3.87 21.64 -6.05
C LYS A 81 3.13 20.77 -5.03
N ILE A 82 3.73 19.66 -4.64
CA ILE A 82 3.26 18.77 -3.57
C ILE A 82 4.12 18.97 -2.33
N ALA A 83 3.52 18.86 -1.14
CA ALA A 83 4.22 18.80 0.14
C ALA A 83 3.85 17.53 0.91
N LEU A 84 4.85 16.85 1.46
CA LEU A 84 4.68 15.72 2.37
C LEU A 84 5.11 16.17 3.76
N CYS A 85 4.16 16.23 4.69
CA CYS A 85 4.42 16.65 6.06
C CYS A 85 4.81 15.43 6.89
N GLN A 86 6.11 15.17 7.04
CA GLN A 86 6.59 14.14 7.97
C GLN A 86 6.53 14.67 9.40
N LEU A 87 5.44 14.37 10.12
CA LEU A 87 5.14 14.93 11.45
C LEU A 87 5.68 14.04 12.58
N SER A 88 6.21 14.64 13.64
CA SER A 88 6.32 13.94 14.93
C SER A 88 4.93 13.78 15.54
N VAL A 89 4.63 12.57 16.00
CA VAL A 89 3.34 12.23 16.61
C VAL A 89 3.53 12.03 18.10
N THR A 90 2.76 12.76 18.90
CA THR A 90 2.79 12.70 20.36
C THR A 90 1.59 11.90 20.91
N LYS A 91 1.54 11.74 22.23
CA LYS A 91 0.37 11.16 22.92
C LYS A 91 -0.79 12.15 23.07
N ASP A 92 -0.60 13.44 22.82
CA ASP A 92 -1.66 14.43 22.96
C ASP A 92 -2.30 14.71 21.59
N LYS A 93 -3.55 14.30 21.42
CA LYS A 93 -4.31 14.49 20.17
C LYS A 93 -4.44 15.97 19.81
N VAL A 94 -4.70 16.84 20.78
CA VAL A 94 -4.91 18.28 20.55
C VAL A 94 -3.62 18.91 20.05
N VAL A 95 -2.48 18.54 20.65
CA VAL A 95 -1.15 18.96 20.18
C VAL A 95 -0.89 18.47 18.76
N ASN A 96 -1.18 17.20 18.46
CA ASN A 96 -1.00 16.64 17.12
C ASN A 96 -1.86 17.37 16.06
N ILE A 97 -3.12 17.68 16.36
CA ILE A 97 -4.02 18.44 15.46
C ILE A 97 -3.53 19.87 15.23
N ALA A 98 -3.12 20.56 16.30
CA ALA A 98 -2.57 21.91 16.18
C ALA A 98 -1.28 21.92 15.36
N HIS A 99 -0.42 20.92 15.58
CA HIS A 99 0.84 20.78 14.87
C HIS A 99 0.64 20.44 13.39
N ALA A 100 -0.24 19.50 13.07
CA ALA A 100 -0.61 19.19 11.69
C ALA A 100 -1.16 20.43 10.96
N ARG A 101 -2.03 21.21 11.62
CA ARG A 101 -2.53 22.49 11.06
C ARG A 101 -1.37 23.43 10.70
N GLN A 102 -0.41 23.63 11.60
CA GLN A 102 0.74 24.50 11.35
C GLN A 102 1.58 24.03 10.17
N ALA A 103 1.86 22.73 10.08
CA ALA A 103 2.62 22.15 8.98
C ALA A 103 1.91 22.32 7.62
N ILE A 104 0.58 22.13 7.58
CA ILE A 104 -0.24 22.35 6.39
C ILE A 104 -0.24 23.83 5.99
N GLU A 105 -0.45 24.73 6.95
CA GLU A 105 -0.47 26.17 6.67
C GLU A 105 0.89 26.64 6.13
N ALA A 106 2.00 26.20 6.73
CA ALA A 106 3.35 26.50 6.26
C ALA A 106 3.62 25.94 4.85
N ALA A 107 3.22 24.69 4.59
CA ALA A 107 3.37 24.08 3.27
C ALA A 107 2.57 24.82 2.20
N ALA A 108 1.35 25.25 2.52
CA ALA A 108 0.53 26.06 1.62
C ALA A 108 1.12 27.44 1.37
N ASP A 109 1.70 28.09 2.40
CA ASP A 109 2.37 29.39 2.28
C ASP A 109 3.64 29.30 1.42
N GLU A 110 4.27 28.13 1.35
CA GLU A 110 5.33 27.81 0.39
C GLU A 110 4.81 27.43 -1.02
N GLY A 111 3.50 27.55 -1.27
CA GLY A 111 2.88 27.35 -2.57
C GLY A 111 2.52 25.90 -2.90
N ALA A 112 2.50 24.99 -1.92
CA ALA A 112 2.01 23.64 -2.17
C ALA A 112 0.50 23.67 -2.49
N GLN A 113 0.10 22.97 -3.55
CA GLN A 113 -1.30 22.83 -3.98
C GLN A 113 -1.91 21.49 -3.55
N LEU A 114 -1.05 20.50 -3.31
CA LEU A 114 -1.38 19.22 -2.72
C LEU A 114 -0.53 19.01 -1.46
N ILE A 115 -1.18 18.67 -0.36
CA ILE A 115 -0.51 18.38 0.91
C ILE A 115 -0.91 16.98 1.36
N VAL A 116 0.07 16.18 1.76
CA VAL A 116 -0.14 14.81 2.25
C VAL A 116 0.35 14.71 3.69
N LEU A 117 -0.52 14.20 4.56
CA LEU A 117 -0.18 13.86 5.94
C LEU A 117 0.14 12.37 6.10
N PRO A 118 0.77 11.95 7.21
CA PRO A 118 1.15 10.56 7.40
C PRO A 118 0.05 9.69 8.01
N GLU A 119 0.27 8.38 8.08
CA GLU A 119 -0.65 7.44 8.74
C GLU A 119 -0.73 7.72 10.26
N MET A 120 -1.95 7.62 10.81
CA MET A 120 -2.25 7.76 12.24
C MET A 120 -1.62 9.02 12.88
N TRP A 121 -1.65 10.14 12.17
CA TRP A 121 -0.94 11.35 12.58
C TRP A 121 -1.51 12.01 13.85
N ASN A 122 -2.75 11.68 14.24
CA ASN A 122 -3.40 12.26 15.41
C ASN A 122 -3.24 11.41 16.70
N CYS A 123 -2.59 10.24 16.65
CA CYS A 123 -2.45 9.34 17.80
C CYS A 123 -1.23 8.43 17.74
N PRO A 124 -0.73 7.90 18.87
CA PRO A 124 0.29 6.86 18.86
C PRO A 124 -0.17 5.61 18.09
N TYR A 125 0.70 5.04 17.26
CA TYR A 125 0.39 3.85 16.48
C TYR A 125 0.43 2.58 17.36
N SER A 126 -0.73 2.20 17.92
CA SER A 126 -0.87 1.01 18.76
C SER A 126 -2.33 0.57 18.90
N ASN A 127 -2.55 -0.73 19.04
CA ASN A 127 -3.89 -1.32 19.24
C ASN A 127 -4.63 -0.78 20.47
N ASP A 128 -3.91 -0.41 21.53
CA ASP A 128 -4.49 0.18 22.74
C ASP A 128 -4.92 1.64 22.53
N SER A 129 -4.24 2.37 21.64
CA SER A 129 -4.54 3.77 21.36
C SER A 129 -5.72 3.92 20.41
N PHE A 130 -5.84 3.09 19.36
CA PHE A 130 -6.87 3.29 18.34
C PHE A 130 -8.29 3.48 18.91
N PRO A 131 -8.78 2.69 19.87
CA PRO A 131 -10.13 2.86 20.44
C PRO A 131 -10.31 4.15 21.23
N LEU A 132 -9.26 4.62 21.91
CA LEU A 132 -9.25 5.80 22.77
C LEU A 132 -9.18 7.09 21.96
N TYR A 133 -8.46 7.06 20.84
CA TYR A 133 -8.25 8.21 19.97
C TYR A 133 -9.24 8.23 18.79
N ALA A 134 -10.08 7.22 18.61
CA ALA A 134 -11.03 7.18 17.51
C ALA A 134 -12.02 8.35 17.56
N GLU A 135 -12.30 8.93 16.39
CA GLU A 135 -13.33 9.96 16.23
C GLU A 135 -14.60 9.33 15.66
N GLU A 136 -15.75 9.63 16.28
CA GLU A 136 -17.06 9.05 15.95
C GLU A 136 -17.65 9.76 14.72
N THR A 137 -18.05 9.01 13.68
CA THR A 137 -18.53 9.64 12.43
C THR A 137 -20.02 9.53 12.16
N ASP A 138 -20.73 8.62 12.83
CA ASP A 138 -22.11 8.30 12.45
C ASP A 138 -23.15 9.24 13.05
N LYS A 139 -22.76 10.07 14.01
CA LYS A 139 -23.67 10.98 14.69
C LYS A 139 -23.76 12.30 13.93
N GLN A 140 -24.98 12.74 13.65
CA GLN A 140 -25.21 14.07 13.11
C GLN A 140 -24.63 15.11 14.09
N GLY A 141 -23.72 15.97 13.61
CA GLY A 141 -23.02 16.93 14.46
C GLY A 141 -21.92 16.31 15.34
N ALA A 142 -21.42 15.12 15.00
CA ALA A 142 -20.29 14.52 15.69
C ALA A 142 -19.06 15.46 15.68
N ASP A 143 -18.36 15.49 16.80
CA ASP A 143 -17.08 16.17 16.92
C ASP A 143 -16.00 15.30 16.28
N ILE A 144 -15.60 15.66 15.06
CA ILE A 144 -14.50 15.04 14.30
C ILE A 144 -13.40 16.08 14.15
N PRO A 145 -12.69 16.46 15.22
CA PRO A 145 -11.81 17.63 15.24
C PRO A 145 -10.67 17.50 14.22
N SER A 146 -10.19 16.29 13.94
CA SER A 146 -9.17 16.06 12.92
C SER A 146 -9.71 16.38 11.52
N SER A 147 -10.86 15.82 11.15
CA SER A 147 -11.52 16.05 9.85
C SER A 147 -11.95 17.51 9.68
N THR A 148 -12.53 18.12 10.71
CA THR A 148 -12.95 19.53 10.71
C THR A 148 -11.75 20.45 10.51
N MET A 149 -10.64 20.20 11.20
CA MET A 149 -9.40 20.96 11.02
C MET A 149 -8.92 20.90 9.57
N LEU A 150 -8.89 19.70 8.97
CA LEU A 150 -8.45 19.49 7.59
C LEU A 150 -9.35 20.21 6.57
N SER A 151 -10.67 20.10 6.72
CA SER A 151 -11.65 20.82 5.89
C SER A 151 -11.45 22.34 5.96
N ASP A 152 -11.30 22.86 7.17
CA ASP A 152 -11.15 24.30 7.41
C ASP A 152 -9.86 24.86 6.82
N VAL A 153 -8.73 24.18 7.02
CA VAL A 153 -7.45 24.65 6.49
C VAL A 153 -7.37 24.48 4.97
N ALA A 154 -7.94 23.42 4.40
CA ALA A 154 -8.05 23.24 2.95
C ALA A 154 -8.80 24.41 2.30
N ARG A 155 -9.98 24.77 2.84
CA ARG A 155 -10.78 25.93 2.40
C ARG A 155 -10.03 27.25 2.56
N LYS A 156 -9.42 27.47 3.73
CA LYS A 156 -8.73 28.74 4.07
C LYS A 156 -7.51 28.98 3.18
N LYS A 157 -6.74 27.94 2.88
CA LYS A 157 -5.50 28.02 2.10
C LYS A 157 -5.70 27.72 0.61
N GLY A 158 -6.86 27.22 0.20
CA GLY A 158 -7.15 26.90 -1.19
C GLY A 158 -6.35 25.70 -1.71
N VAL A 159 -6.12 24.68 -0.87
CA VAL A 159 -5.25 23.52 -1.17
C VAL A 159 -6.00 22.20 -1.11
N THR A 160 -5.57 21.21 -1.89
CA THR A 160 -6.05 19.83 -1.77
C THR A 160 -5.25 19.11 -0.68
N ILE A 161 -5.93 18.33 0.16
CA ILE A 161 -5.28 17.61 1.27
C ILE A 161 -5.64 16.13 1.21
N VAL A 162 -4.62 15.27 1.09
CA VAL A 162 -4.72 13.85 1.44
C VAL A 162 -4.39 13.76 2.93
N GLY A 163 -5.42 13.69 3.76
CA GLY A 163 -5.38 13.92 5.20
C GLY A 163 -4.73 12.82 6.02
N GLY A 164 -3.77 12.08 5.46
CA GLY A 164 -3.08 11.01 6.16
C GLY A 164 -4.07 9.96 6.63
N SER A 165 -3.93 9.43 7.84
CA SER A 165 -5.04 8.70 8.45
C SER A 165 -5.21 8.95 9.94
N ILE A 166 -6.41 8.63 10.43
CA ILE A 166 -6.80 8.68 11.83
C ILE A 166 -7.61 7.42 12.18
N PRO A 167 -7.72 7.05 13.47
CA PRO A 167 -8.67 6.04 13.88
C PRO A 167 -10.10 6.62 13.77
N GLU A 168 -10.94 5.96 12.98
CA GLU A 168 -12.36 6.29 12.81
C GLU A 168 -13.20 5.28 13.59
N ARG A 169 -14.23 5.75 14.29
CA ARG A 169 -15.28 4.89 14.86
C ARG A 169 -16.56 5.07 14.07
N SER A 170 -17.06 3.96 13.54
CA SER A 170 -18.27 3.92 12.73
C SER A 170 -18.95 2.56 12.87
N GLU A 171 -20.25 2.58 13.17
CA GLU A 171 -21.14 1.44 13.41
C GLU A 171 -20.59 0.48 14.47
N GLY A 172 -20.00 1.05 15.53
CA GLY A 172 -19.35 0.29 16.60
C GLY A 172 -18.03 -0.37 16.22
N ARG A 173 -17.54 -0.16 14.99
CA ARG A 173 -16.28 -0.71 14.46
C ARG A 173 -15.23 0.40 14.36
N LEU A 174 -13.97 0.00 14.38
CA LEU A 174 -12.83 0.89 14.24
C LEU A 174 -12.18 0.71 12.88
N TYR A 175 -11.76 1.80 12.25
CA TYR A 175 -11.08 1.79 10.95
C TYR A 175 -9.85 2.69 10.98
N ASN A 176 -8.86 2.38 10.14
CA ASN A 176 -7.75 3.28 9.81
C ASN A 176 -8.14 4.06 8.56
N THR A 177 -8.42 5.36 8.72
CA THR A 177 -9.18 6.11 7.71
C THR A 177 -8.47 7.37 7.25
N CYS A 178 -8.30 7.50 5.95
CA CYS A 178 -7.85 8.70 5.26
C CYS A 178 -9.02 9.51 4.73
N TYR A 179 -9.06 10.80 5.06
CA TYR A 179 -10.03 11.75 4.51
C TYR A 179 -9.32 12.65 3.49
N ILE A 180 -9.96 12.86 2.33
CA ILE A 180 -9.41 13.68 1.26
C ILE A 180 -10.28 14.92 1.08
N PHE A 181 -9.68 16.10 1.17
CA PHE A 181 -10.36 17.38 1.04
C PHE A 181 -9.92 18.13 -0.20
N GLY A 182 -10.87 18.74 -0.89
CA GLY A 182 -10.61 19.65 -2.01
C GLY A 182 -10.28 21.06 -1.52
N LYS A 183 -9.85 21.93 -2.44
CA LYS A 183 -9.45 23.34 -2.15
C LYS A 183 -10.55 24.21 -1.52
N ASN A 184 -11.80 23.81 -1.63
CA ASN A 184 -12.96 24.47 -1.02
C ASN A 184 -13.31 23.92 0.38
N GLY A 185 -12.55 22.95 0.88
CA GLY A 185 -12.81 22.25 2.13
C GLY A 185 -13.85 21.13 2.03
N GLU A 186 -14.37 20.81 0.84
CA GLU A 186 -15.31 19.69 0.67
C GLU A 186 -14.59 18.35 0.78
N LEU A 187 -15.23 17.40 1.46
CA LEU A 187 -14.78 16.01 1.50
C LEU A 187 -14.95 15.38 0.11
N LYS A 188 -13.84 15.07 -0.55
CA LYS A 188 -13.80 14.45 -1.89
C LYS A 188 -13.91 12.94 -1.82
N GLY A 189 -13.46 12.34 -0.72
CA GLY A 189 -13.52 10.91 -0.50
C GLY A 189 -12.97 10.51 0.85
N LYS A 190 -13.24 9.27 1.22
CA LYS A 190 -12.80 8.63 2.45
C LYS A 190 -12.29 7.25 2.11
N HIS A 191 -11.04 6.95 2.45
CA HIS A 191 -10.43 5.65 2.25
C HIS A 191 -10.20 4.96 3.58
N ARG A 192 -10.82 3.79 3.78
CA ARG A 192 -10.53 2.91 4.93
C ARG A 192 -9.51 1.88 4.48
N LYS A 193 -8.41 1.74 5.21
CA LYS A 193 -7.31 0.80 4.92
C LYS A 193 -7.86 -0.59 4.63
N THR A 194 -7.58 -1.12 3.43
CA THR A 194 -8.18 -2.38 2.98
C THR A 194 -7.38 -3.60 3.43
N HIS A 195 -6.06 -3.47 3.51
CA HIS A 195 -5.16 -4.51 3.97
C HIS A 195 -4.59 -4.13 5.34
N LEU A 196 -5.09 -4.78 6.39
CA LEU A 196 -4.60 -4.56 7.75
C LEU A 196 -3.20 -5.15 7.94
N PHE A 197 -2.40 -4.46 8.74
CA PHE A 197 -1.03 -4.84 9.04
C PHE A 197 -0.98 -5.95 10.09
N ASP A 198 -1.09 -7.19 9.61
CA ASP A 198 -0.94 -8.40 10.39
C ASP A 198 0.37 -9.10 10.01
N ILE A 199 1.40 -8.89 10.83
CA ILE A 199 2.71 -9.52 10.63
C ILE A 199 3.22 -10.15 11.92
N ASP A 200 3.96 -11.24 11.73
CA ASP A 200 4.74 -11.88 12.78
C ASP A 200 6.11 -12.23 12.19
N ILE A 201 7.11 -11.42 12.52
CA ILE A 201 8.52 -11.63 12.16
C ILE A 201 9.24 -12.03 13.45
N PRO A 202 9.50 -13.33 13.66
CA PRO A 202 10.06 -13.84 14.91
C PRO A 202 11.32 -13.07 15.35
N GLY A 203 11.31 -12.60 16.59
CA GLY A 203 12.42 -11.87 17.20
C GLY A 203 12.64 -10.44 16.68
N LYS A 204 11.75 -9.92 15.82
CA LYS A 204 11.84 -8.54 15.30
C LYS A 204 10.59 -7.71 15.56
N ILE A 205 9.46 -8.13 15.00
CA ILE A 205 8.19 -7.41 15.15
C ILE A 205 6.99 -8.33 14.99
N THR A 206 6.07 -8.24 15.92
CA THR A 206 4.75 -8.86 15.85
C THR A 206 3.73 -7.74 16.05
N PHE A 207 2.87 -7.53 15.06
CA PHE A 207 1.82 -6.53 15.12
C PHE A 207 0.62 -7.05 14.35
N LYS A 208 -0.57 -6.91 14.93
CA LYS A 208 -1.81 -7.39 14.34
C LYS A 208 -2.88 -6.33 14.45
N GLU A 209 -2.95 -5.45 13.45
CA GLU A 209 -3.97 -4.40 13.38
C GLU A 209 -5.38 -4.98 13.48
N SER A 210 -5.61 -6.19 12.95
CA SER A 210 -6.94 -6.82 12.93
C SER A 210 -7.48 -7.24 14.30
N ASP A 211 -6.66 -7.20 15.35
CA ASP A 211 -7.16 -7.40 16.72
C ASP A 211 -8.03 -6.22 17.19
N THR A 212 -7.86 -5.03 16.59
CA THR A 212 -8.60 -3.81 16.95
C THR A 212 -9.35 -3.18 15.79
N LEU A 213 -8.75 -3.15 14.60
CA LEU A 213 -9.26 -2.45 13.43
C LEU A 213 -10.03 -3.38 12.49
N THR A 214 -10.95 -2.81 11.73
CA THR A 214 -11.74 -3.46 10.68
C THR A 214 -11.21 -3.03 9.31
N PRO A 215 -11.04 -3.96 8.35
CA PRO A 215 -10.61 -3.59 6.99
C PRO A 215 -11.69 -2.79 6.26
N GLY A 216 -11.27 -1.87 5.42
CA GLY A 216 -12.11 -1.19 4.44
C GLY A 216 -12.69 -2.14 3.40
N GLY A 217 -13.80 -1.73 2.78
CA GLY A 217 -14.52 -2.53 1.79
C GLY A 217 -14.34 -2.09 0.33
N GLU A 218 -13.70 -0.94 0.09
CA GLU A 218 -13.73 -0.26 -1.20
C GLU A 218 -12.37 0.36 -1.56
N LEU A 219 -12.08 0.39 -2.86
CA LEU A 219 -11.01 1.19 -3.43
C LEU A 219 -11.43 2.66 -3.49
N THR A 220 -10.49 3.59 -3.34
CA THR A 220 -10.79 5.01 -3.30
C THR A 220 -10.01 5.78 -4.35
N VAL A 221 -10.73 6.33 -5.32
CA VAL A 221 -10.23 7.26 -6.33
C VAL A 221 -11.02 8.55 -6.23
N VAL A 222 -10.31 9.69 -6.21
CA VAL A 222 -10.94 11.01 -6.09
C VAL A 222 -10.48 11.94 -7.21
N GLU A 223 -11.43 12.66 -7.80
CA GLU A 223 -11.14 13.77 -8.71
C GLU A 223 -10.81 15.03 -7.91
N THR A 224 -9.67 15.65 -8.19
CA THR A 224 -9.25 16.90 -7.57
C THR A 224 -8.71 17.86 -8.62
N ASP A 225 -8.56 19.13 -8.27
CA ASP A 225 -7.97 20.14 -9.15
C ASP A 225 -6.52 19.85 -9.52
N VAL A 226 -5.82 19.06 -8.70
CA VAL A 226 -4.42 18.65 -8.93
C VAL A 226 -4.31 17.27 -9.57
N GLY A 227 -5.43 16.65 -9.96
CA GLY A 227 -5.46 15.35 -10.63
C GLY A 227 -6.33 14.30 -9.96
N ARG A 228 -6.50 13.20 -10.67
CA ARG A 228 -7.14 11.99 -10.17
C ARG A 228 -6.16 11.21 -9.28
N ILE A 229 -6.51 11.08 -8.00
CA ILE A 229 -5.65 10.47 -6.96
C ILE A 229 -6.27 9.15 -6.51
N GLY A 230 -5.47 8.07 -6.55
CA GLY A 230 -5.76 6.84 -5.82
C GLY A 230 -5.19 6.91 -4.40
N VAL A 231 -5.87 6.31 -3.42
CA VAL A 231 -5.41 6.32 -2.03
C VAL A 231 -5.29 4.90 -1.50
N GLY A 232 -4.15 4.58 -0.91
CA GLY A 232 -3.96 3.40 -0.06
C GLY A 232 -3.33 3.83 1.26
N ILE A 233 -3.32 2.97 2.27
CA ILE A 233 -2.66 3.25 3.54
C ILE A 233 -1.64 2.16 3.83
N CYS A 234 -0.36 2.57 3.97
CA CYS A 234 0.74 1.77 4.47
C CYS A 234 0.86 0.38 3.84
N TYR A 235 0.29 -0.64 4.49
CA TYR A 235 0.35 -2.02 4.08
C TYR A 235 -0.33 -2.29 2.73
N ASP A 236 -1.28 -1.45 2.32
CA ASP A 236 -1.91 -1.49 1.00
C ASP A 236 -0.90 -1.44 -0.16
N ILE A 237 0.26 -0.80 0.02
CA ILE A 237 1.32 -0.71 -1.02
C ILE A 237 1.94 -2.08 -1.38
N ARG A 238 1.75 -3.10 -0.53
CA ARG A 238 2.26 -4.46 -0.78
C ARG A 238 1.39 -5.28 -1.74
N PHE A 239 0.23 -4.74 -2.12
CA PHE A 239 -0.77 -5.42 -2.94
C PHE A 239 -0.83 -4.75 -4.32
N PRO A 240 0.01 -5.19 -5.27
CA PRO A 240 0.15 -4.55 -6.57
C PRO A 240 -1.17 -4.48 -7.35
N GLU A 241 -2.10 -5.41 -7.10
CA GLU A 241 -3.43 -5.44 -7.69
C GLU A 241 -4.21 -4.15 -7.43
N MET A 242 -4.07 -3.55 -6.24
CA MET A 242 -4.69 -2.27 -5.93
C MET A 242 -4.15 -1.17 -6.84
N ALA A 243 -2.81 -1.04 -6.96
CA ALA A 243 -2.19 -0.03 -7.80
C ALA A 243 -2.56 -0.22 -9.28
N MET A 244 -2.63 -1.47 -9.74
CA MET A 244 -3.07 -1.80 -11.10
C MET A 244 -4.54 -1.44 -11.35
N LEU A 245 -5.43 -1.67 -10.38
CA LEU A 245 -6.84 -1.27 -10.48
C LEU A 245 -6.98 0.25 -10.52
N TYR A 246 -6.24 0.98 -9.68
CA TYR A 246 -6.19 2.44 -9.75
C TYR A 246 -5.68 2.94 -11.10
N ALA A 247 -4.58 2.39 -11.61
CA ALA A 247 -4.05 2.77 -12.92
C ALA A 247 -5.05 2.49 -14.06
N ALA A 248 -5.83 1.41 -13.97
CA ALA A 248 -6.90 1.13 -14.92
C ALA A 248 -8.05 2.14 -14.86
N GLN A 249 -8.27 2.78 -13.71
CA GLN A 249 -9.22 3.88 -13.52
C GLN A 249 -8.63 5.26 -13.91
N GLY A 250 -7.44 5.30 -14.50
CA GLY A 250 -6.83 6.52 -15.03
C GLY A 250 -6.24 7.45 -13.99
N VAL A 251 -5.90 6.97 -12.78
CA VAL A 251 -5.23 7.81 -11.77
C VAL A 251 -3.89 8.35 -12.31
N HIS A 252 -3.53 9.55 -11.88
CA HIS A 252 -2.24 10.17 -12.20
C HIS A 252 -1.20 9.95 -11.10
N MET A 253 -1.68 9.64 -9.89
CA MET A 253 -0.86 9.47 -8.70
C MET A 253 -1.57 8.55 -7.71
N ILE A 254 -0.78 7.82 -6.93
CA ILE A 254 -1.26 7.08 -5.76
C ILE A 254 -0.56 7.60 -4.52
N CYS A 255 -1.34 7.99 -3.52
CA CYS A 255 -0.83 8.43 -2.22
C CYS A 255 -0.99 7.31 -1.20
N TYR A 256 0.11 6.99 -0.51
CA TYR A 256 0.21 6.03 0.57
C TYR A 256 0.72 6.71 1.84
N PRO A 257 -0.16 7.38 2.63
CA PRO A 257 0.16 7.64 4.03
C PRO A 257 0.53 6.32 4.71
N GLY A 258 1.67 6.25 5.40
CA GLY A 258 2.10 4.99 6.00
C GLY A 258 3.26 5.11 6.96
N ALA A 259 3.25 4.29 8.00
CA ALA A 259 4.32 4.20 8.99
C ALA A 259 4.98 2.81 8.90
N PHE A 260 6.03 2.65 8.09
CA PHE A 260 6.83 1.42 8.12
C PHE A 260 7.72 1.42 9.36
N ASN A 261 8.08 0.23 9.87
CA ASN A 261 8.95 0.11 11.04
C ASN A 261 10.42 -0.03 10.67
N MET A 262 11.30 -0.04 11.67
CA MET A 262 12.75 -0.19 11.50
C MET A 262 13.21 -1.53 10.90
N THR A 263 12.35 -2.56 10.83
CA THR A 263 12.68 -3.81 10.15
C THR A 263 12.30 -3.77 8.67
N THR A 264 11.09 -3.33 8.36
CA THR A 264 10.56 -3.36 6.99
C THR A 264 10.90 -2.11 6.19
N GLY A 265 11.04 -0.96 6.85
CA GLY A 265 11.34 0.34 6.25
C GLY A 265 12.60 0.33 5.39
N PRO A 266 13.78 -0.01 5.95
CA PRO A 266 15.04 0.01 5.21
C PRO A 266 15.06 -0.90 3.97
N LEU A 267 14.25 -1.95 3.96
CA LEU A 267 14.25 -2.96 2.90
C LEU A 267 13.15 -2.73 1.86
N HIS A 268 11.98 -2.28 2.31
CA HIS A 268 10.76 -2.34 1.50
C HIS A 268 10.16 -0.97 1.19
N TRP A 269 10.45 0.08 1.96
CA TRP A 269 9.76 1.37 1.79
C TRP A 269 9.99 1.98 0.40
N GLU A 270 11.25 2.25 0.06
CA GLU A 270 11.60 2.82 -1.24
C GLU A 270 11.37 1.81 -2.38
N LEU A 271 11.70 0.53 -2.11
CA LEU A 271 11.52 -0.55 -3.08
C LEU A 271 10.06 -0.66 -3.54
N LEU A 272 9.12 -0.68 -2.60
CA LEU A 272 7.70 -0.80 -2.93
C LEU A 272 7.18 0.47 -3.60
N ALA A 273 7.57 1.66 -3.13
CA ALA A 273 7.18 2.91 -3.79
C ALA A 273 7.64 2.97 -5.26
N LYS A 274 8.87 2.50 -5.54
CA LYS A 274 9.39 2.35 -6.91
C LYS A 274 8.75 1.20 -7.68
N ALA A 275 8.49 0.05 -7.06
CA ALA A 275 7.85 -1.07 -7.75
C ALA A 275 6.43 -0.70 -8.17
N SER A 276 5.67 -0.06 -7.27
CA SER A 276 4.32 0.42 -7.52
C SER A 276 4.24 1.42 -8.67
N MET A 277 5.33 2.08 -9.10
CA MET A 277 5.29 2.94 -10.29
C MET A 277 5.42 2.16 -11.61
N MET A 278 5.94 0.91 -11.62
CA MET A 278 6.22 0.12 -12.85
C MET A 278 5.28 -1.04 -13.11
N GLU A 279 4.54 -1.49 -12.10
CA GLU A 279 3.96 -2.82 -12.07
C GLU A 279 2.82 -3.00 -13.10
N HIS A 280 3.16 -3.49 -14.30
CA HIS A 280 2.23 -4.12 -15.26
C HIS A 280 1.51 -3.21 -16.26
N GLY A 281 2.18 -2.13 -16.68
CA GLY A 281 1.98 -1.52 -17.99
C GLY A 281 0.91 -0.44 -18.13
N ARG A 282 0.18 -0.15 -17.07
CA ARG A 282 -0.60 1.10 -16.93
C ARG A 282 -0.02 2.06 -15.89
N VAL A 283 0.73 1.49 -14.96
CA VAL A 283 1.36 2.19 -13.85
C VAL A 283 2.63 2.80 -14.43
N GLN A 284 2.53 4.07 -14.76
CA GLN A 284 3.56 5.04 -15.13
C GLN A 284 3.01 6.36 -14.57
N LEU A 285 2.95 6.41 -13.24
CA LEU A 285 2.27 7.43 -12.45
C LEU A 285 3.17 7.85 -11.29
N TYR A 286 2.82 8.93 -10.60
CA TYR A 286 3.53 9.31 -9.38
C TYR A 286 3.12 8.42 -8.21
N VAL A 287 4.08 7.98 -7.40
CA VAL A 287 3.79 7.29 -6.13
C VAL A 287 4.29 8.17 -5.00
N VAL A 288 3.43 8.42 -4.03
CA VAL A 288 3.71 9.30 -2.90
C VAL A 288 3.57 8.52 -1.62
N THR A 289 4.59 8.53 -0.76
CA THR A 289 4.55 7.91 0.56
C THR A 289 4.81 8.96 1.63
N CYS A 290 3.94 9.08 2.63
CA CYS A 290 4.10 10.05 3.72
C CYS A 290 4.12 9.33 5.06
N SER A 291 5.24 9.41 5.77
CA SER A 291 5.47 8.74 7.06
C SER A 291 5.47 9.73 8.21
N PRO A 292 5.10 9.31 9.43
CA PRO A 292 5.48 10.05 10.63
C PRO A 292 7.00 10.13 10.75
N ALA A 293 7.49 11.13 11.46
CA ALA A 293 8.88 11.22 11.88
C ALA A 293 9.22 10.09 12.85
N ARG A 294 10.49 9.69 12.89
CA ARG A 294 10.96 8.64 13.79
C ARG A 294 11.03 9.15 15.22
N ASP A 295 10.26 8.53 16.10
CA ASP A 295 10.43 8.63 17.55
C ASP A 295 10.99 7.30 18.08
N SER A 296 12.22 7.33 18.61
CA SER A 296 12.88 6.14 19.18
C SER A 296 12.30 5.74 20.55
N GLY A 297 11.54 6.64 21.20
CA GLY A 297 10.84 6.37 22.46
C GLY A 297 9.41 5.84 22.27
N ALA A 298 8.90 5.81 21.03
CA ALA A 298 7.56 5.32 20.73
C ALA A 298 7.51 3.78 20.76
N GLY A 299 6.34 3.22 21.13
CA GLY A 299 6.10 1.78 21.09
C GLY A 299 6.17 1.19 19.67
N TYR A 300 5.84 2.00 18.67
CA TYR A 300 6.05 1.68 17.26
C TYR A 300 6.99 2.71 16.64
N VAL A 301 8.22 2.31 16.35
CA VAL A 301 9.26 3.21 15.82
C VAL A 301 9.15 3.29 14.30
N ALA A 302 8.66 4.42 13.80
CA ALA A 302 8.51 4.69 12.38
C ALA A 302 9.85 4.85 11.65
N TRP A 303 9.88 4.44 10.39
CA TRP A 303 11.04 4.54 9.52
C TRP A 303 11.31 6.00 9.10
N GLY A 304 10.26 6.78 8.84
CA GLY A 304 10.35 8.11 8.24
C GLY A 304 10.48 8.03 6.72
N HIS A 305 11.30 8.91 6.14
CA HIS A 305 11.64 8.93 4.72
C HIS A 305 10.44 9.11 3.80
N SER A 306 9.56 10.06 4.10
CA SER A 306 8.49 10.46 3.18
C SER A 306 9.05 10.78 1.79
N THR A 307 8.48 10.20 0.74
CA THR A 307 9.07 10.17 -0.61
C THR A 307 8.03 10.44 -1.69
N VAL A 308 8.42 11.23 -2.70
CA VAL A 308 7.73 11.34 -3.99
C VAL A 308 8.56 10.59 -5.04
N VAL A 309 7.97 9.56 -5.64
CA VAL A 309 8.55 8.78 -6.75
C VAL A 309 7.88 9.22 -8.06
N GLY A 310 8.70 9.51 -9.06
CA GLY A 310 8.26 9.89 -10.38
C GLY A 310 7.81 8.70 -11.24
N PRO A 311 7.15 8.97 -12.38
CA PRO A 311 6.62 7.95 -13.28
C PRO A 311 7.68 7.11 -14.01
N PHE A 312 8.97 7.41 -13.84
CA PHE A 312 10.10 6.61 -14.31
C PHE A 312 10.97 6.07 -13.16
N GLY A 313 10.50 6.18 -11.91
CA GLY A 313 11.13 5.63 -10.71
C GLY A 313 12.25 6.46 -10.12
N GLU A 314 12.46 7.64 -10.69
CA GLU A 314 13.28 8.66 -10.08
C GLU A 314 12.68 9.09 -8.74
N ILE A 315 13.52 9.32 -7.74
CA ILE A 315 13.09 9.99 -6.52
C ILE A 315 13.01 11.49 -6.82
N VAL A 316 11.80 12.04 -6.83
CA VAL A 316 11.56 13.47 -7.06
C VAL A 316 11.91 14.26 -5.82
N ALA A 317 11.52 13.76 -4.65
CA ALA A 317 11.82 14.37 -3.36
C ALA A 317 11.76 13.32 -2.26
N THR A 318 12.60 13.45 -1.22
CA THR A 318 12.56 12.58 -0.05
C THR A 318 13.04 13.29 1.22
N THR A 319 12.53 12.88 2.38
CA THR A 319 13.12 13.21 3.69
C THR A 319 14.07 12.11 4.16
N GLU A 320 14.80 12.42 5.23
CA GLU A 320 15.39 11.45 6.15
C GLU A 320 14.34 11.03 7.20
N HIS A 321 14.75 10.69 8.42
CA HIS A 321 13.87 10.20 9.48
C HIS A 321 13.33 11.27 10.45
N GLU A 322 13.92 12.47 10.45
CA GLU A 322 13.50 13.57 11.34
C GLU A 322 12.23 14.28 10.83
N GLU A 323 11.58 15.03 11.71
CA GLU A 323 10.43 15.86 11.33
C GLU A 323 10.83 16.88 10.27
N LYS A 324 10.12 16.83 9.13
CA LYS A 324 10.39 17.73 8.01
C LYS A 324 9.26 17.70 6.99
N THR A 325 8.86 18.86 6.50
CA THR A 325 8.09 18.94 5.27
C THR A 325 9.03 18.86 4.08
N VAL A 326 8.79 17.94 3.16
CA VAL A 326 9.50 17.88 1.87
C VAL A 326 8.57 18.30 0.73
N PHE A 327 9.12 19.06 -0.21
CA PHE A 327 8.40 19.53 -1.38
C PHE A 327 8.87 18.82 -2.65
N GLY A 328 7.94 18.52 -3.55
CA GLY A 328 8.22 17.98 -4.88
C GLY A 328 7.42 18.71 -5.96
N GLU A 329 7.83 18.55 -7.21
CA GLU A 329 7.10 19.02 -8.38
C GLU A 329 6.50 17.83 -9.13
N ILE A 330 5.20 17.84 -9.34
CA ILE A 330 4.46 16.85 -10.12
C ILE A 330 4.25 17.40 -11.51
N ASP A 331 4.88 16.81 -12.52
CA ASP A 331 4.72 17.15 -13.94
C ASP A 331 3.97 16.04 -14.68
N TYR A 332 2.73 16.29 -15.08
CA TYR A 332 1.92 15.29 -15.80
C TYR A 332 2.27 15.18 -17.29
N SER A 333 2.95 16.17 -17.87
CA SER A 333 3.49 16.02 -19.23
C SER A 333 4.51 14.88 -19.30
N ARG A 334 5.24 14.64 -18.21
CA ARG A 334 6.21 13.55 -18.08
C ARG A 334 5.56 12.17 -18.12
N ILE A 335 4.37 12.00 -17.51
CA ILE A 335 3.58 10.76 -17.62
C ILE A 335 3.27 10.47 -19.09
N ASN A 336 2.78 11.48 -19.82
CA ASN A 336 2.41 11.32 -21.22
C ASN A 336 3.64 10.97 -22.08
N GLN A 337 4.77 11.66 -21.89
CA GLN A 337 6.01 11.37 -22.60
C GLN A 337 6.51 9.93 -22.35
N ILE A 338 6.50 9.48 -21.09
CA ILE A 338 6.94 8.12 -20.73
C ILE A 338 6.01 7.06 -21.36
N ARG A 339 4.69 7.28 -21.30
CA ARG A 339 3.70 6.39 -21.93
C ARG A 339 3.86 6.30 -23.44
N LEU A 340 4.24 7.39 -24.10
CA LEU A 340 4.53 7.40 -25.54
C LEU A 340 5.82 6.63 -25.87
N ASN A 341 6.89 6.85 -25.10
CA ASN A 341 8.20 6.22 -25.34
C ASN A 341 8.23 4.73 -24.92
N MET A 342 7.40 4.36 -23.95
CA MET A 342 7.31 3.01 -23.40
C MET A 342 5.82 2.62 -23.25
N PRO A 343 5.14 2.28 -24.35
CA PRO A 343 3.68 2.07 -24.39
C PRO A 343 3.31 0.69 -23.86
N LEU A 344 3.56 0.44 -22.58
CA LEU A 344 3.36 -0.87 -21.96
C LEU A 344 1.89 -1.34 -22.02
N ASP A 345 0.91 -0.41 -22.03
CA ASP A 345 -0.52 -0.77 -22.05
C ASP A 345 -0.91 -1.51 -23.33
N THR A 346 -0.33 -1.11 -24.46
CA THR A 346 -0.61 -1.75 -25.77
C THR A 346 0.05 -3.12 -25.91
N GLN A 347 1.02 -3.42 -25.03
CA GLN A 347 1.80 -4.65 -25.04
C GLN A 347 1.25 -5.70 -24.05
N ARG A 348 0.22 -5.35 -23.25
CA ARG A 348 -0.37 -6.28 -22.28
C ARG A 348 -1.07 -7.43 -23.00
N ARG A 349 -0.84 -8.65 -22.48
CA ARG A 349 -1.45 -9.88 -22.99
C ARG A 349 -2.79 -10.16 -22.31
N GLY A 350 -3.77 -9.31 -22.60
CA GLY A 350 -5.15 -9.45 -22.12
C GLY A 350 -5.81 -10.79 -22.51
N ASP A 351 -5.27 -11.45 -23.54
CA ASP A 351 -5.63 -12.80 -23.97
C ASP A 351 -5.11 -13.91 -23.02
N LEU A 352 -4.08 -13.63 -22.21
CA LEU A 352 -3.50 -14.58 -21.25
C LEU A 352 -3.92 -14.30 -19.81
N TYR A 353 -4.06 -13.04 -19.45
CA TYR A 353 -4.41 -12.63 -18.10
C TYR A 353 -5.32 -11.41 -18.12
N CYS A 354 -6.19 -11.32 -17.12
CA CYS A 354 -6.99 -10.15 -16.87
C CYS A 354 -7.05 -9.87 -15.37
N LEU A 355 -6.87 -8.60 -15.02
CA LEU A 355 -7.20 -8.11 -13.69
C LEU A 355 -8.69 -7.81 -13.64
N VAL A 356 -9.38 -8.20 -12.58
CA VAL A 356 -10.84 -8.05 -12.44
C VAL A 356 -11.12 -7.34 -11.13
N ASP A 357 -11.89 -6.26 -11.20
CA ASP A 357 -12.45 -5.61 -10.01
C ASP A 357 -13.75 -6.33 -9.63
N GLN A 358 -13.88 -6.76 -8.39
CA GLN A 358 -15.03 -7.52 -7.90
C GLN A 358 -15.93 -6.62 -7.07
N GLU A 359 -17.17 -6.44 -7.52
CA GLU A 359 -18.17 -5.79 -6.69
C GLU A 359 -18.65 -6.73 -5.59
N ARG A 360 -18.46 -6.31 -4.33
CA ARG A 360 -19.16 -6.95 -3.21
C ARG A 360 -20.63 -6.54 -3.28
N LYS A 361 -21.51 -7.54 -3.37
CA LYS A 361 -22.96 -7.37 -3.25
C LYS A 361 -23.37 -7.10 -1.81
#